data_AF-A0A2N8KTQ1-F1
#
_entry.id   AF-A0A2N8KTQ1-F1
#
_cell.length_a   1.000
_cell.length_b   1.000
_cell.length_c   1.000
_cell.angle_alpha   90.00
_cell.angle_beta   90.00
_cell.angle_gamma   90.00
#
_symmetry.space_group_name_H-M   'P 1'
#
loop_
_entity.id
_entity.type
_entity.pdbx_description
1 polymer ?
#
loop_
_entity_poly.entity_id
_entity_poly.type
_entity_poly.pdbx_seq_one_letter_code
_entity_poly.pdbx_strand_id
1 'polypeptide(L)'
;MQRGISSVLFMLLTGLSLGGMVFGGIYYVRSLQVQSVTVHALTQAQLKAWSGIEAVRQYLFQIGAVEAAKLSANQVVSFAGVSGIAATVSEVLANDTVNCGGGTRVGFNITGSSGGANALLAATFCAKGSPGGGGGGGKTAAVNIKGNLDISGDLTVIGDASSKIVVDGKVTGAGSLAGISNLYASGDISLGGSTSIETLFSEGSIALSGSGSYSQVQSLKNVSLTGGVSAGTIKANGTVSLESNAVTELLAIGNVTLGSSATIATLKTKGSVVASNSLITGSAQVQGNYEEQVAGTVAAGNYGGSLTVQPWNTGVHMSRVAGLNVAITPLTAGTISVPTFDAYAYQSSANYAFERVGSDTKVTVKNVSNIPDGVYFLVGSGANQDYVCSSNSYSPASCPAKICTGYSEYNSCLSYSGGKWTLAGVTMAPGIVWFKGDFEAGQGTFYNSWLATGNINTGGTNVSYAVNYAGHASVCTNSSYPNLAPKNFCKAGSSTLLTVGAGNIAFGAGGQVGNNYTGGKVTLAASNHVYGDVLAGDILETGGSTTVHGYISAARIGTAPGASKIGASTKIDLSNLPSSFKPGETAVTPSAANSANLLWSRYR
;
A
#
# COMPACT_ATOMS: atom_id res chain seq x y z
N MET A 1 -66.73 17.03 62.63
CA MET A 1 -65.54 17.50 61.87
C MET A 1 -64.30 16.58 62.00
N GLN A 2 -64.44 15.28 62.32
CA GLN A 2 -63.28 14.41 62.60
C GLN A 2 -63.13 13.21 61.63
N ARG A 3 -64.10 13.00 60.72
CA ARG A 3 -64.04 11.93 59.70
C ARG A 3 -63.53 12.40 58.32
N GLY A 4 -63.51 13.70 58.03
CA GLY A 4 -63.01 14.24 56.74
C GLY A 4 -61.50 14.48 56.69
N ILE A 5 -60.87 14.80 57.82
CA ILE A 5 -59.43 15.09 57.89
C ILE A 5 -58.60 13.82 57.66
N SER A 6 -59.06 12.66 58.12
CA SER A 6 -58.35 11.39 57.96
C SER A 6 -58.30 10.92 56.50
N SER A 7 -59.37 11.12 55.73
CA SER A 7 -59.42 10.73 54.30
C SER A 7 -58.54 11.62 53.42
N VAL A 8 -58.51 12.93 53.70
CA VAL A 8 -57.62 13.87 52.98
C VAL A 8 -56.15 13.58 53.33
N LEU A 9 -55.85 13.29 54.59
CA LEU A 9 -54.49 12.93 55.02
C LEU A 9 -54.03 11.61 54.38
N PHE A 10 -54.90 10.60 54.26
CA PHE A 10 -54.59 9.35 53.57
C PHE A 10 -54.35 9.54 52.07
N MET A 11 -55.15 10.37 51.38
CA MET A 11 -54.93 10.68 49.95
C MET A 11 -53.65 11.50 49.72
N LEU A 12 -53.30 12.39 50.64
CA LEU A 12 -52.04 13.16 50.56
C LEU A 12 -50.82 12.25 50.82
N LEU A 13 -50.93 11.33 51.78
CA LEU A 13 -49.88 10.35 52.09
C LEU A 13 -49.69 9.32 50.96
N THR A 14 -50.76 8.88 50.30
CA THR A 14 -50.65 8.00 49.12
C THR A 14 -50.15 8.76 47.89
N GLY A 15 -50.49 10.04 47.72
CA GLY A 15 -49.93 10.89 46.67
C GLY A 15 -48.43 11.16 46.82
N LEU A 16 -47.96 11.38 48.06
CA LEU A 16 -46.54 11.56 48.38
C LEU A 16 -45.73 10.27 48.24
N SER A 17 -46.31 9.11 48.57
CA SER A 17 -45.63 7.82 48.43
C SER A 17 -45.52 7.38 46.96
N LEU A 18 -46.53 7.63 46.12
CA LEU A 18 -46.44 7.42 44.67
C LEU A 18 -45.47 8.39 43.99
N GLY A 19 -45.42 9.65 44.42
CA GLY A 19 -44.44 10.64 43.93
C GLY A 19 -42.99 10.21 44.19
N GLY A 20 -42.69 9.73 45.40
CA GLY A 20 -41.36 9.25 45.78
C GLY A 20 -40.86 8.05 44.95
N MET A 21 -41.76 7.13 44.57
CA MET A 21 -41.40 5.96 43.75
C MET A 21 -41.15 6.32 42.28
N VAL A 22 -41.90 7.27 41.72
CA VAL A 22 -41.70 7.74 40.33
C VAL A 22 -40.42 8.56 40.19
N PHE A 23 -40.11 9.44 41.15
CA PHE A 23 -38.84 10.18 41.16
C PHE A 23 -37.63 9.27 41.44
N GLY A 24 -37.78 8.26 42.31
CA GLY A 24 -36.76 7.23 42.52
C GLY A 24 -36.51 6.37 41.28
N GLY A 25 -37.56 6.01 40.53
CA GLY A 25 -37.45 5.28 39.26
C GLY A 25 -36.79 6.09 38.14
N ILE A 26 -37.10 7.38 38.01
CA ILE A 26 -36.45 8.27 37.03
C ILE A 26 -34.97 8.50 37.39
N TYR A 27 -34.65 8.66 38.67
CA TYR A 27 -33.26 8.77 39.13
C TYR A 27 -32.49 7.46 38.92
N TYR A 28 -33.11 6.32 39.17
CA TYR A 28 -32.53 5.00 38.94
C TYR A 28 -32.31 4.73 37.44
N VAL A 29 -33.27 5.05 36.57
CA VAL A 29 -33.13 4.92 35.10
C VAL A 29 -32.08 5.89 34.56
N ARG A 30 -32.03 7.14 35.03
CA ARG A 30 -30.95 8.08 34.69
C ARG A 30 -29.59 7.59 35.19
N SER A 31 -29.54 7.01 36.38
CA SER A 31 -28.32 6.41 36.94
C SER A 31 -27.87 5.21 36.10
N LEU A 32 -28.79 4.35 35.65
CA LEU A 32 -28.48 3.23 34.75
C LEU A 32 -28.06 3.71 33.35
N GLN A 33 -28.69 4.76 32.82
CA GLN A 33 -28.31 5.38 31.56
C GLN A 33 -26.93 6.04 31.64
N VAL A 34 -26.63 6.74 32.73
CA VAL A 34 -25.30 7.32 33.00
C VAL A 34 -24.26 6.22 33.22
N GLN A 35 -24.59 5.16 33.96
CA GLN A 35 -23.70 4.00 34.14
C GLN A 35 -23.44 3.28 32.80
N SER A 36 -24.46 3.09 31.97
CA SER A 36 -24.31 2.46 30.64
C SER A 36 -23.45 3.32 29.71
N VAL A 37 -23.67 4.64 29.67
CA VAL A 37 -22.85 5.59 28.90
C VAL A 37 -21.41 5.63 29.41
N THR A 38 -21.21 5.59 30.74
CA THR A 38 -19.87 5.59 31.35
C THR A 38 -19.13 4.29 31.10
N VAL A 39 -19.80 3.13 31.18
CA VAL A 39 -19.20 1.83 30.84
C VAL A 39 -18.86 1.77 29.35
N HIS A 40 -19.74 2.26 28.47
CA HIS A 40 -19.45 2.32 27.05
C HIS A 40 -18.28 3.27 26.74
N ALA A 41 -18.22 4.43 27.38
CA ALA A 41 -17.11 5.37 27.27
C ALA A 41 -15.78 4.76 27.75
N LEU A 42 -15.80 4.01 28.86
CA LEU A 42 -14.62 3.30 29.38
C LEU A 42 -14.17 2.17 28.45
N THR A 43 -15.08 1.34 27.94
CA THR A 43 -14.74 0.29 26.96
C THR A 43 -14.16 0.89 25.68
N GLN A 44 -14.71 2.00 25.19
CA GLN A 44 -14.17 2.72 24.04
C GLN A 44 -12.78 3.34 24.34
N ALA A 45 -12.58 3.88 25.54
CA ALA A 45 -11.29 4.38 25.98
C ALA A 45 -10.23 3.25 26.06
N GLN A 46 -10.61 2.07 26.54
CA GLN A 46 -9.76 0.87 26.56
C GLN A 46 -9.40 0.40 25.15
N LEU A 47 -10.37 0.34 24.23
CA LEU A 47 -10.12 -0.01 22.82
C LEU A 47 -9.14 0.97 22.17
N LYS A 48 -9.32 2.28 22.39
CA LYS A 48 -8.39 3.31 21.90
C LYS A 48 -6.99 3.19 22.51
N ALA A 49 -6.86 2.82 23.78
CA ALA A 49 -5.56 2.58 24.39
C ALA A 49 -4.84 1.38 23.73
N TRP A 50 -5.57 0.32 23.36
CA TRP A 50 -5.04 -0.80 22.58
C TRP A 50 -4.70 -0.42 21.13
N SER A 51 -5.51 0.40 20.47
CA SER A 51 -5.14 0.98 19.17
C SER A 51 -3.87 1.82 19.27
N GLY A 52 -3.66 2.50 20.40
CA GLY A 52 -2.44 3.25 20.71
C GLY A 52 -1.20 2.36 20.84
N ILE A 53 -1.33 1.11 21.31
CA ILE A 53 -0.21 0.14 21.31
C ILE A 53 0.29 -0.12 19.90
N GLU A 54 -0.62 -0.33 18.95
CA GLU A 54 -0.24 -0.56 17.55
C GLU A 54 0.35 0.69 16.91
N ALA A 55 -0.18 1.87 17.23
CA ALA A 55 0.38 3.13 16.77
C ALA A 55 1.83 3.34 17.27
N VAL A 56 2.09 3.05 18.55
CA VAL A 56 3.44 3.07 19.14
C VAL A 56 4.35 2.01 18.49
N ARG A 57 3.84 0.79 18.27
CA ARG A 57 4.60 -0.28 17.63
C ARG A 57 5.04 0.11 16.22
N GLN A 58 4.14 0.71 15.44
CA GLN A 58 4.45 1.20 14.10
C GLN A 58 5.44 2.35 14.13
N TYR A 59 5.28 3.29 15.07
CA TYR A 59 6.25 4.37 15.28
C TYR A 59 7.66 3.83 15.54
N LEU A 60 7.82 2.88 16.47
CA LEU A 60 9.10 2.24 16.77
C LEU A 60 9.66 1.44 15.58
N PHE A 61 8.79 0.79 14.81
CA PHE A 61 9.18 0.07 13.60
C PHE A 61 9.74 1.03 12.53
N GLN A 62 9.11 2.19 12.36
CA GLN A 62 9.53 3.20 11.38
C GLN A 62 10.87 3.83 11.74
N ILE A 63 11.07 4.19 13.00
CA ILE A 63 12.31 4.85 13.45
C ILE A 63 13.46 3.86 13.68
N GLY A 64 13.18 2.57 13.93
CA GLY A 64 14.20 1.55 14.21
C GLY A 64 14.90 1.73 15.55
N ALA A 65 15.80 0.79 15.90
CA ALA A 65 16.45 0.74 17.22
C ALA A 65 17.37 1.93 17.50
N VAL A 66 18.07 2.42 16.47
CA VAL A 66 19.07 3.50 16.60
C VAL A 66 18.42 4.82 16.96
N GLU A 67 17.30 5.18 16.32
CA GLU A 67 16.58 6.42 16.63
C GLU A 67 15.69 6.25 17.86
N ALA A 68 15.14 5.06 18.11
CA ALA A 68 14.43 4.77 19.35
C ALA A 68 15.32 4.99 20.59
N ALA A 69 16.64 4.76 20.47
CA ALA A 69 17.59 5.00 21.57
C ALA A 69 17.78 6.49 21.89
N LYS A 70 17.37 7.40 21.01
CA LYS A 70 17.47 8.86 21.22
C LYS A 70 16.23 9.46 21.87
N LEU A 71 15.18 8.67 22.09
CA LEU A 71 13.98 9.14 22.79
C LEU A 71 14.32 9.49 24.24
N SER A 72 13.67 10.52 24.77
CA SER A 72 13.81 10.91 26.18
C SER A 72 12.58 10.51 26.99
N ALA A 73 12.78 10.14 28.24
CA ALA A 73 11.67 9.94 29.17
C ALA A 73 10.79 11.20 29.28
N ASN A 74 9.48 11.01 29.39
CA ASN A 74 8.43 12.04 29.36
C ASN A 74 8.23 12.76 28.03
N GLN A 75 8.92 12.34 26.95
CA GLN A 75 8.61 12.84 25.61
C GLN A 75 7.20 12.42 25.20
N VAL A 76 6.39 13.39 24.77
CA VAL A 76 5.05 13.15 24.22
C VAL A 76 5.19 12.71 22.77
N VAL A 77 4.52 11.61 22.42
CA VAL A 77 4.40 11.12 21.04
C VAL A 77 2.97 11.37 20.57
N SER A 78 2.84 12.24 19.57
CA SER A 78 1.58 12.56 18.92
C SER A 78 1.42 11.77 17.63
N PHE A 79 0.27 11.12 17.45
CA PHE A 79 -0.06 10.39 16.22
C PHE A 79 -0.93 11.26 15.32
N ALA A 80 -0.52 11.47 14.07
CA ALA A 80 -1.36 12.16 13.08
C ALA A 80 -2.55 11.26 12.69
N GLY A 81 -3.73 11.86 12.54
CA GLY A 81 -4.92 11.15 12.04
C GLY A 81 -5.71 10.33 13.07
N VAL A 82 -5.33 10.33 14.36
CA VAL A 82 -6.01 9.55 15.40
C VAL A 82 -6.41 10.42 16.58
N SER A 83 -7.71 10.55 16.85
CA SER A 83 -8.25 11.39 17.93
C SER A 83 -8.52 10.60 19.22
N GLY A 84 -8.03 11.12 20.34
CA GLY A 84 -8.26 10.54 21.67
C GLY A 84 -7.25 9.44 22.04
N ILE A 85 -6.06 9.45 21.45
CA ILE A 85 -4.91 8.62 21.85
C ILE A 85 -3.73 9.55 22.13
N ALA A 86 -3.08 9.37 23.27
CA ALA A 86 -1.84 10.04 23.61
C ALA A 86 -0.83 9.02 24.14
N ALA A 87 0.45 9.16 23.80
CA ALA A 87 1.50 8.31 24.36
C ALA A 87 2.64 9.16 24.92
N THR A 88 3.20 8.76 26.04
CA THR A 88 4.40 9.38 26.63
C THR A 88 5.45 8.32 26.90
N VAL A 89 6.70 8.58 26.52
CA VAL A 89 7.81 7.67 26.77
C VAL A 89 8.04 7.54 28.28
N SER A 90 8.06 6.32 28.80
CA SER A 90 8.25 6.01 30.23
C SER A 90 9.63 5.46 30.55
N GLU A 91 10.26 4.74 29.63
CA GLU A 91 11.64 4.25 29.74
C GLU A 91 12.29 4.11 28.35
N VAL A 92 13.61 4.25 28.30
CA VAL A 92 14.44 3.95 27.12
C VAL A 92 15.72 3.27 27.61
N LEU A 93 16.02 2.09 27.08
CA LEU A 93 17.24 1.36 27.37
C LEU A 93 17.83 0.83 26.06
N ALA A 94 18.91 1.44 25.60
CA ALA A 94 19.64 1.03 24.41
C ALA A 94 20.46 -0.26 24.68
N ASN A 95 20.61 -1.09 23.65
CA ASN A 95 21.39 -2.35 23.69
C ASN A 95 21.02 -3.28 24.85
N ASP A 96 19.72 -3.44 25.14
CA ASP A 96 19.25 -4.35 26.19
C ASP A 96 19.47 -5.81 25.77
N THR A 97 20.54 -6.41 26.28
CA THR A 97 20.93 -7.81 26.02
C THR A 97 20.07 -8.83 26.75
N VAL A 98 19.33 -8.42 27.78
CA VAL A 98 18.56 -9.32 28.65
C VAL A 98 17.13 -9.49 28.12
N ASN A 99 16.43 -8.40 27.80
CA ASN A 99 15.02 -8.43 27.41
C ASN A 99 14.78 -8.09 25.94
N CYS A 100 15.78 -7.57 25.23
CA CYS A 100 15.66 -7.17 23.83
C CYS A 100 16.79 -7.71 22.94
N GLY A 101 17.61 -8.66 23.43
CA GLY A 101 18.66 -9.34 22.66
C GLY A 101 19.58 -8.39 21.88
N GLY A 102 19.99 -7.28 22.50
CA GLY A 102 20.86 -6.26 21.91
C GLY A 102 20.15 -5.14 21.12
N GLY A 103 18.81 -5.11 21.12
CA GLY A 103 18.02 -3.99 20.58
C GLY A 103 17.74 -2.89 21.61
N THR A 104 16.88 -1.93 21.25
CA THR A 104 16.47 -0.83 22.13
C THR A 104 15.12 -1.15 22.78
N ARG A 105 15.07 -1.21 24.11
CA ARG A 105 13.82 -1.33 24.87
C ARG A 105 13.23 0.05 25.10
N VAL A 106 11.95 0.23 24.79
CA VAL A 106 11.24 1.50 24.99
C VAL A 106 9.89 1.24 25.63
N GLY A 107 9.61 1.93 26.73
CA GLY A 107 8.33 1.90 27.42
C GLY A 107 7.49 3.13 27.12
N PHE A 108 6.18 2.95 27.10
CA PHE A 108 5.20 4.00 26.90
C PHE A 108 4.08 3.90 27.93
N ASN A 109 3.59 5.06 28.36
CA ASN A 109 2.27 5.19 28.97
C ASN A 109 1.30 5.71 27.91
N ILE A 110 0.30 4.92 27.56
CA ILE A 110 -0.64 5.17 26.47
C ILE A 110 -2.01 5.46 27.07
N THR A 111 -2.59 6.60 26.73
CA THR A 111 -3.90 7.04 27.19
C THR A 111 -4.89 6.99 26.05
N GLY A 112 -5.92 6.16 26.15
CA GLY A 112 -7.11 6.22 25.31
C GLY A 112 -8.20 7.04 25.99
N SER A 113 -8.83 7.95 25.25
CA SER A 113 -9.88 8.83 25.77
C SER A 113 -11.15 8.79 24.90
N SER A 114 -12.30 8.64 25.55
CA SER A 114 -13.61 8.60 24.90
C SER A 114 -14.69 9.09 25.86
N GLY A 115 -15.54 10.03 25.43
CA GLY A 115 -16.72 10.45 26.18
C GLY A 115 -16.45 10.89 27.64
N GLY A 116 -15.28 11.46 27.92
CA GLY A 116 -14.87 11.87 29.27
C GLY A 116 -14.19 10.78 30.12
N ALA A 117 -14.18 9.52 29.66
CA ALA A 117 -13.44 8.42 30.29
C ALA A 117 -12.03 8.29 29.69
N ASN A 118 -11.06 7.91 30.55
CA ASN A 118 -9.68 7.66 30.17
C ASN A 118 -9.27 6.26 30.59
N ALA A 119 -8.53 5.55 29.73
CA ALA A 119 -7.88 4.29 30.04
C ALA A 119 -6.38 4.45 29.85
N LEU A 120 -5.60 4.17 30.90
CA LEU A 120 -4.15 4.23 30.89
C LEU A 120 -3.57 2.82 30.76
N LEU A 121 -2.69 2.63 29.79
CA LEU A 121 -2.05 1.36 29.48
C LEU A 121 -0.54 1.57 29.45
N ALA A 122 0.18 0.84 30.29
CA ALA A 122 1.64 0.80 30.22
C ALA A 122 2.06 -0.34 29.31
N ALA A 123 2.92 -0.06 28.33
CA ALA A 123 3.41 -1.03 27.38
C ALA A 123 4.91 -0.84 27.16
N THR A 124 5.67 -1.94 27.14
CA THR A 124 7.10 -1.93 26.83
C THR A 124 7.35 -2.72 25.55
N PHE A 125 8.15 -2.16 24.66
CA PHE A 125 8.48 -2.70 23.35
C PHE A 125 9.98 -2.95 23.22
N CYS A 126 10.33 -3.86 22.33
CA CYS A 126 11.69 -4.10 21.87
C CYS A 126 11.80 -3.70 20.40
N ALA A 127 12.59 -2.66 20.11
CA ALA A 127 12.90 -2.18 18.77
C ALA A 127 14.25 -2.73 18.29
N LYS A 128 14.29 -3.28 17.08
CA LYS A 128 15.51 -3.77 16.39
C LYS A 128 15.61 -3.18 15.00
N GLY A 129 16.82 -3.19 14.43
CA GLY A 129 17.13 -2.70 13.07
C GLY A 129 17.49 -1.21 13.01
N SER A 130 17.90 -0.73 11.83
CA SER A 130 18.31 0.67 11.58
C SER A 130 17.31 1.39 10.66
N PRO A 131 17.10 2.72 10.82
CA PRO A 131 16.44 3.50 9.80
C PRO A 131 17.22 3.39 8.49
N GLY A 132 16.53 3.14 7.38
CA GLY A 132 17.14 2.95 6.06
C GLY A 132 17.52 1.50 5.71
N GLY A 133 17.12 0.50 6.51
CA GLY A 133 17.21 -0.91 6.11
C GLY A 133 16.16 -1.24 5.04
N GLY A 134 16.63 -1.56 3.83
CA GLY A 134 15.79 -1.79 2.65
C GLY A 134 14.63 -2.77 2.84
N GLY A 135 13.52 -2.46 2.16
CA GLY A 135 12.41 -3.36 1.82
C GLY A 135 11.89 -4.22 2.97
N GLY A 136 10.93 -3.68 3.74
CA GLY A 136 10.24 -4.43 4.80
C GLY A 136 9.51 -5.67 4.28
N GLY A 137 9.99 -6.85 4.69
CA GLY A 137 9.37 -8.16 4.44
C GLY A 137 8.15 -8.44 5.31
N GLY A 138 7.04 -7.76 5.03
CA GLY A 138 5.69 -8.23 5.38
C GLY A 138 4.88 -8.25 4.10
N LYS A 139 4.18 -9.36 3.79
CA LYS A 139 3.45 -9.60 2.52
C LYS A 139 2.97 -8.30 1.88
N THR A 140 3.79 -7.79 0.95
CA THR A 140 3.59 -6.50 0.32
C THR A 140 2.49 -6.64 -0.72
N ALA A 141 1.74 -5.55 -0.92
CA ALA A 141 0.81 -5.47 -2.04
C ALA A 141 1.57 -5.75 -3.35
N ALA A 142 0.94 -6.46 -4.29
CA ALA A 142 1.54 -6.74 -5.60
C ALA A 142 1.93 -5.44 -6.33
N VAL A 143 1.18 -4.38 -6.06
CA VAL A 143 1.48 -3.00 -6.48
C VAL A 143 1.38 -2.09 -5.26
N ASN A 144 2.47 -1.38 -4.94
CA ASN A 144 2.51 -0.39 -3.85
C ASN A 144 3.09 0.95 -4.35
N ILE A 145 2.23 1.95 -4.50
CA ILE A 145 2.57 3.24 -5.10
C ILE A 145 2.40 4.34 -4.07
N LYS A 146 3.42 5.17 -3.89
CA LYS A 146 3.28 6.49 -3.29
C LYS A 146 2.99 7.52 -4.38
N GLY A 147 2.10 8.46 -4.08
CA GLY A 147 1.60 9.42 -5.06
C GLY A 147 0.50 8.86 -5.94
N ASN A 148 0.12 9.63 -6.95
CA ASN A 148 -1.01 9.30 -7.81
C ASN A 148 -0.68 8.16 -8.78
N LEU A 149 -1.70 7.38 -9.14
CA LEU A 149 -1.63 6.31 -10.13
C LEU A 149 -2.67 6.54 -11.24
N ASP A 150 -2.20 6.55 -12.49
CA ASP A 150 -3.02 6.59 -13.71
C ASP A 150 -3.02 5.22 -14.41
N ILE A 151 -4.18 4.56 -14.47
CA ILE A 151 -4.39 3.27 -15.14
C ILE A 151 -5.17 3.50 -16.44
N SER A 152 -4.45 4.07 -17.40
CA SER A 152 -4.98 4.37 -18.74
C SER A 152 -5.11 3.14 -19.64
N GLY A 153 -4.41 2.06 -19.32
CA GLY A 153 -4.45 0.78 -20.04
C GLY A 153 -5.01 -0.36 -19.20
N ASP A 154 -5.04 -1.57 -19.77
CA ASP A 154 -5.47 -2.77 -19.07
C ASP A 154 -4.41 -3.23 -18.04
N LEU A 155 -4.88 -3.67 -16.87
CA LEU A 155 -4.06 -4.29 -15.83
C LEU A 155 -4.66 -5.63 -15.43
N THR A 156 -3.88 -6.69 -15.58
CA THR A 156 -4.26 -8.04 -15.14
C THR A 156 -3.27 -8.56 -14.11
N VAL A 157 -3.76 -9.08 -12.99
CA VAL A 157 -2.94 -9.78 -11.99
C VAL A 157 -3.36 -11.24 -11.92
N ILE A 158 -2.41 -12.17 -12.02
CA ILE A 158 -2.67 -13.61 -11.90
C ILE A 158 -1.72 -14.30 -10.91
N GLY A 159 -2.14 -15.44 -10.38
CA GLY A 159 -1.33 -16.26 -9.47
C GLY A 159 -1.38 -15.84 -8.00
N ASP A 160 -2.09 -14.77 -7.67
CA ASP A 160 -2.35 -14.33 -6.30
C ASP A 160 -3.86 -14.12 -6.09
N ALA A 161 -4.50 -15.07 -5.40
CA ALA A 161 -5.94 -15.03 -5.12
C ALA A 161 -6.33 -13.91 -4.15
N SER A 162 -5.37 -13.17 -3.58
CA SER A 162 -5.59 -12.03 -2.69
C SER A 162 -4.80 -10.82 -3.13
N SER A 163 -4.63 -10.65 -4.45
CA SER A 163 -3.84 -9.56 -4.99
C SER A 163 -4.36 -8.21 -4.49
N LYS A 164 -3.41 -7.41 -3.99
CA LYS A 164 -3.68 -6.11 -3.40
C LYS A 164 -2.93 -5.04 -4.18
N ILE A 165 -3.61 -3.93 -4.44
CA ILE A 165 -3.05 -2.68 -4.92
C ILE A 165 -3.20 -1.64 -3.82
N VAL A 166 -2.11 -0.99 -3.45
CA VAL A 166 -2.11 0.10 -2.47
C VAL A 166 -1.53 1.34 -3.13
N VAL A 167 -2.27 2.45 -3.02
CA VAL A 167 -1.87 3.75 -3.54
C VAL A 167 -1.99 4.79 -2.43
N ASP A 168 -0.87 5.36 -2.00
CA ASP A 168 -0.83 6.57 -1.18
C ASP A 168 -1.02 7.81 -2.07
N GLY A 169 -2.23 7.96 -2.61
CA GLY A 169 -2.60 9.02 -3.52
C GLY A 169 -3.92 8.72 -4.22
N LYS A 170 -4.23 9.49 -5.26
CA LYS A 170 -5.43 9.26 -6.08
C LYS A 170 -5.19 8.15 -7.11
N VAL A 171 -6.24 7.43 -7.45
CA VAL A 171 -6.26 6.46 -8.55
C VAL A 171 -7.23 6.95 -9.62
N THR A 172 -6.75 7.11 -10.84
CA THR A 172 -7.58 7.41 -12.00
C THR A 172 -7.37 6.33 -13.06
N GLY A 173 -8.40 5.90 -13.75
CA GLY A 173 -8.23 4.94 -14.84
C GLY A 173 -9.47 4.80 -15.71
N ALA A 174 -9.25 4.34 -16.94
CA ALA A 174 -10.32 4.01 -17.89
C ALA A 174 -10.14 2.61 -18.51
N GLY A 175 -9.04 1.92 -18.17
CA GLY A 175 -8.73 0.59 -18.69
C GLY A 175 -9.41 -0.55 -17.92
N SER A 176 -9.28 -1.77 -18.44
CA SER A 176 -9.87 -2.96 -17.83
C SER A 176 -8.97 -3.51 -16.72
N LEU A 177 -9.57 -3.82 -15.57
CA LEU A 177 -8.87 -4.28 -14.37
C LEU A 177 -9.36 -5.69 -14.04
N ALA A 178 -8.44 -6.65 -13.99
CA ALA A 178 -8.75 -8.06 -13.78
C ALA A 178 -7.83 -8.72 -12.75
N GLY A 179 -8.40 -9.65 -11.98
CA GLY A 179 -7.66 -10.44 -10.99
C GLY A 179 -7.18 -9.64 -9.78
N ILE A 180 -7.85 -8.53 -9.45
CA ILE A 180 -7.56 -7.65 -8.31
C ILE A 180 -8.61 -7.87 -7.23
N SER A 181 -8.19 -8.35 -6.05
CA SER A 181 -9.12 -8.52 -4.91
C SER A 181 -9.33 -7.20 -4.17
N ASN A 182 -8.26 -6.45 -3.92
CA ASN A 182 -8.33 -5.24 -3.10
C ASN A 182 -7.58 -4.08 -3.75
N LEU A 183 -8.26 -2.95 -3.93
CA LEU A 183 -7.64 -1.69 -4.29
C LEU A 183 -7.90 -0.64 -3.20
N TYR A 184 -6.81 -0.15 -2.63
CA TYR A 184 -6.81 0.88 -1.60
C TYR A 184 -6.19 2.18 -2.12
N ALA A 185 -6.86 3.31 -1.87
CA ALA A 185 -6.34 4.64 -2.15
C ALA A 185 -6.50 5.57 -0.93
N SER A 186 -5.44 6.28 -0.54
CA SER A 186 -5.55 7.39 0.43
C SER A 186 -6.17 8.66 -0.19
N GLY A 187 -6.20 8.76 -1.52
CA GLY A 187 -6.91 9.77 -2.27
C GLY A 187 -8.19 9.25 -2.93
N ASP A 188 -8.75 10.06 -3.82
CA ASP A 188 -9.95 9.70 -4.59
C ASP A 188 -9.68 8.53 -5.56
N ILE A 189 -10.70 7.73 -5.84
CA ILE A 189 -10.70 6.70 -6.88
C ILE A 189 -11.68 7.12 -7.98
N SER A 190 -11.21 7.23 -9.21
CA SER A 190 -12.04 7.46 -10.39
C SER A 190 -11.74 6.40 -11.45
N LEU A 191 -12.64 5.43 -11.63
CA LEU A 191 -12.46 4.35 -12.60
C LEU A 191 -13.60 4.35 -13.63
N GLY A 192 -13.23 4.37 -14.90
CA GLY A 192 -14.11 4.05 -16.02
C GLY A 192 -13.71 2.71 -16.64
N GLY A 193 -14.66 2.04 -17.29
CA GLY A 193 -14.40 0.81 -18.08
C GLY A 193 -15.12 -0.43 -17.56
N SER A 194 -14.65 -1.60 -18.01
CA SER A 194 -15.15 -2.92 -17.59
C SER A 194 -14.20 -3.54 -16.57
N THR A 195 -14.37 -3.14 -15.32
CA THR A 195 -13.48 -3.49 -14.21
C THR A 195 -14.20 -4.34 -13.17
N SER A 196 -13.56 -5.41 -12.71
CA SER A 196 -14.11 -6.27 -11.66
C SER A 196 -13.12 -6.36 -10.50
N ILE A 197 -13.47 -5.72 -9.39
CA ILE A 197 -12.67 -5.70 -8.16
C ILE A 197 -13.56 -6.09 -7.00
N GLU A 198 -13.10 -7.01 -6.15
CA GLU A 198 -13.89 -7.44 -5.01
C GLU A 198 -14.11 -6.28 -4.02
N THR A 199 -13.03 -5.64 -3.55
CA THR A 199 -13.11 -4.52 -2.62
C THR A 199 -12.38 -3.27 -3.12
N LEU A 200 -13.13 -2.18 -3.23
CA LEU A 200 -12.61 -0.82 -3.40
C LEU A 200 -12.69 -0.06 -2.09
N PHE A 201 -11.57 0.52 -1.67
CA PHE A 201 -11.52 1.40 -0.49
C PHE A 201 -10.80 2.72 -0.82
N SER A 202 -11.45 3.83 -0.53
CA SER A 202 -10.88 5.18 -0.67
C SER A 202 -11.05 5.99 0.61
N GLU A 203 -9.98 6.63 1.07
CA GLU A 203 -10.09 7.72 2.06
C GLU A 203 -10.64 9.02 1.44
N GLY A 204 -10.59 9.13 0.12
CA GLY A 204 -11.27 10.13 -0.68
C GLY A 204 -12.68 9.69 -1.11
N SER A 205 -13.14 10.29 -2.20
CA SER A 205 -14.39 9.92 -2.88
C SER A 205 -14.14 8.83 -3.94
N ILE A 206 -15.17 8.05 -4.23
CA ILE A 206 -15.16 7.05 -5.29
C ILE A 206 -16.13 7.47 -6.39
N ALA A 207 -15.65 7.55 -7.63
CA ALA A 207 -16.46 7.76 -8.83
C ALA A 207 -16.24 6.59 -9.80
N LEU A 208 -17.30 5.84 -10.10
CA LEU A 208 -17.22 4.70 -11.02
C LEU A 208 -18.19 4.90 -12.19
N SER A 209 -17.72 4.59 -13.40
CA SER A 209 -18.51 4.65 -14.64
C SER A 209 -18.21 3.43 -15.52
N GLY A 210 -18.99 3.24 -16.58
CA GLY A 210 -18.84 2.09 -17.49
C GLY A 210 -19.73 0.92 -17.10
N SER A 211 -19.16 -0.29 -16.99
CA SER A 211 -19.91 -1.54 -16.78
C SER A 211 -19.22 -2.51 -15.82
N GLY A 212 -18.43 -1.97 -14.89
CA GLY A 212 -17.74 -2.76 -13.87
C GLY A 212 -18.67 -3.36 -12.80
N SER A 213 -18.19 -4.40 -12.13
CA SER A 213 -18.91 -5.10 -11.06
C SER A 213 -18.04 -5.19 -9.80
N TYR A 214 -18.59 -4.78 -8.65
CA TYR A 214 -17.85 -4.67 -7.40
C TYR A 214 -18.56 -5.36 -6.24
N SER A 215 -17.85 -6.12 -5.40
CA SER A 215 -18.50 -6.73 -4.23
C SER A 215 -18.69 -5.72 -3.10
N GLN A 216 -17.68 -4.87 -2.86
CA GLN A 216 -17.65 -3.87 -1.80
C GLN A 216 -17.06 -2.55 -2.33
N VAL A 217 -17.79 -1.45 -2.15
CA VAL A 217 -17.34 -0.08 -2.45
C VAL A 217 -17.39 0.75 -1.17
N GLN A 218 -16.24 1.19 -0.69
CA GLN A 218 -16.10 1.82 0.64
C GLN A 218 -15.37 3.15 0.54
N SER A 219 -16.00 4.22 1.02
CA SER A 219 -15.45 5.58 0.94
C SER A 219 -15.62 6.36 2.25
N LEU A 220 -14.55 7.04 2.69
CA LEU A 220 -14.65 8.01 3.80
C LEU A 220 -15.32 9.32 3.38
N LYS A 221 -15.57 9.52 2.08
CA LYS A 221 -16.31 10.66 1.54
C LYS A 221 -17.47 10.12 0.70
N ASN A 222 -17.56 10.57 -0.55
CA ASN A 222 -18.73 10.36 -1.39
C ASN A 222 -18.53 9.16 -2.34
N VAL A 223 -19.63 8.53 -2.73
CA VAL A 223 -19.65 7.52 -3.80
C VAL A 223 -20.58 7.99 -4.92
N SER A 224 -20.11 7.96 -6.16
CA SER A 224 -20.92 8.25 -7.35
C SER A 224 -20.78 7.10 -8.34
N LEU A 225 -21.89 6.45 -8.68
CA LEU A 225 -21.94 5.42 -9.71
C LEU A 225 -22.76 5.93 -10.90
N THR A 226 -22.28 5.67 -12.10
CA THR A 226 -22.94 6.02 -13.37
C THR A 226 -22.77 4.88 -14.38
N GLY A 227 -23.59 4.86 -15.44
CA GLY A 227 -23.57 3.78 -16.44
C GLY A 227 -24.06 2.45 -15.89
N GLY A 228 -23.63 1.34 -16.48
CA GLY A 228 -24.01 -0.03 -16.12
C GLY A 228 -23.25 -0.63 -14.92
N VAL A 229 -22.65 0.19 -14.05
CA VAL A 229 -21.92 -0.30 -12.88
C VAL A 229 -22.86 -0.99 -11.89
N SER A 230 -22.44 -2.13 -11.35
CA SER A 230 -23.14 -2.85 -10.28
C SER A 230 -22.26 -3.00 -9.04
N ALA A 231 -22.89 -3.00 -7.85
CA ALA A 231 -22.20 -3.19 -6.58
C ALA A 231 -22.97 -4.13 -5.64
N GLY A 232 -22.26 -4.97 -4.88
CA GLY A 232 -22.85 -5.71 -3.77
C GLY A 232 -23.21 -4.75 -2.64
N THR A 233 -22.20 -4.24 -1.94
CA THR A 233 -22.38 -3.29 -0.84
C THR A 233 -21.67 -1.97 -1.12
N ILE A 234 -22.35 -0.86 -0.86
CA ILE A 234 -21.76 0.49 -0.80
C ILE A 234 -21.77 0.97 0.65
N LYS A 235 -20.63 1.45 1.14
CA LYS A 235 -20.49 2.13 2.43
C LYS A 235 -19.83 3.49 2.24
N ALA A 236 -20.52 4.56 2.61
CA ALA A 236 -20.01 5.92 2.48
C ALA A 236 -20.22 6.72 3.77
N ASN A 237 -19.17 7.40 4.23
CA ASN A 237 -19.33 8.40 5.30
C ASN A 237 -19.92 9.73 4.77
N GLY A 238 -19.83 9.98 3.47
CA GLY A 238 -20.42 11.12 2.78
C GLY A 238 -21.70 10.73 2.02
N THR A 239 -21.94 11.42 0.90
CA THR A 239 -23.13 11.23 0.07
C THR A 239 -22.96 10.07 -0.90
N VAL A 240 -24.08 9.47 -1.33
CA VAL A 240 -24.08 8.46 -2.41
C VAL A 240 -24.99 8.93 -3.54
N SER A 241 -24.50 8.87 -4.79
CA SER A 241 -25.29 9.14 -6.00
C SER A 241 -25.25 7.93 -6.92
N LEU A 242 -26.39 7.46 -7.38
CA LEU A 242 -26.53 6.36 -8.33
C LEU A 242 -27.33 6.82 -9.55
N GLU A 243 -26.94 6.40 -10.75
CA GLU A 243 -27.65 6.67 -12.00
C GLU A 243 -27.82 5.36 -12.79
N SER A 244 -29.00 4.74 -12.68
CA SER A 244 -29.31 3.45 -13.32
C SER A 244 -28.49 2.24 -12.82
N ASN A 245 -27.96 2.30 -11.61
CA ASN A 245 -27.11 1.23 -11.05
C ASN A 245 -27.90 0.18 -10.25
N ALA A 246 -27.36 -1.04 -10.18
CA ALA A 246 -27.88 -2.11 -9.34
C ALA A 246 -26.99 -2.30 -8.10
N VAL A 247 -27.59 -2.19 -6.91
CA VAL A 247 -26.89 -2.30 -5.62
C VAL A 247 -27.62 -3.23 -4.65
N THR A 248 -26.95 -4.15 -3.99
CA THR A 248 -27.63 -5.01 -2.98
C THR A 248 -27.85 -4.26 -1.66
N GLU A 249 -26.81 -3.65 -1.09
CA GLU A 249 -26.90 -2.90 0.16
C GLU A 249 -26.20 -1.54 0.06
N LEU A 250 -26.89 -0.46 0.46
CA LEU A 250 -26.35 0.90 0.51
C LEU A 250 -26.42 1.45 1.94
N LEU A 251 -25.25 1.77 2.50
CA LEU A 251 -25.07 2.39 3.82
C LEU A 251 -24.40 3.76 3.65
N ALA A 252 -25.13 4.83 3.91
CA ALA A 252 -24.61 6.20 3.78
C ALA A 252 -24.81 7.00 5.08
N ILE A 253 -23.77 7.66 5.58
CA ILE A 253 -23.97 8.67 6.64
C ILE A 253 -24.55 9.95 6.04
N GLY A 254 -24.14 10.33 4.83
CA GLY A 254 -24.68 11.49 4.10
C GLY A 254 -25.94 11.18 3.30
N ASN A 255 -26.38 12.18 2.54
CA ASN A 255 -27.55 12.10 1.68
C ASN A 255 -27.37 11.10 0.53
N VAL A 256 -28.49 10.57 0.04
CA VAL A 256 -28.52 9.61 -1.07
C VAL A 256 -29.34 10.17 -2.22
N THR A 257 -28.80 10.13 -3.43
CA THR A 257 -29.51 10.47 -4.67
C THR A 257 -29.63 9.22 -5.53
N LEU A 258 -30.85 8.83 -5.87
CA LEU A 258 -31.17 7.67 -6.70
C LEU A 258 -31.77 8.14 -8.02
N GLY A 259 -30.94 8.32 -9.03
CA GLY A 259 -31.32 8.77 -10.36
C GLY A 259 -31.62 7.61 -11.32
N SER A 260 -32.49 7.90 -12.29
CA SER A 260 -32.65 7.11 -13.52
C SER A 260 -32.85 5.61 -13.31
N SER A 261 -33.81 5.20 -12.47
CA SER A 261 -34.14 3.77 -12.28
C SER A 261 -33.07 2.93 -11.57
N ALA A 262 -32.37 3.50 -10.59
CA ALA A 262 -31.49 2.72 -9.72
C ALA A 262 -32.28 1.62 -8.99
N THR A 263 -31.68 0.43 -8.86
CA THR A 263 -32.28 -0.72 -8.16
C THR A 263 -31.47 -1.04 -6.91
N ILE A 264 -32.13 -1.05 -5.74
CA ILE A 264 -31.50 -1.32 -4.44
C ILE A 264 -32.29 -2.36 -3.66
N ALA A 265 -31.64 -3.35 -3.03
CA ALA A 265 -32.35 -4.24 -2.13
C ALA A 265 -32.52 -3.64 -0.72
N THR A 266 -31.44 -3.16 -0.11
CA THR A 266 -31.47 -2.53 1.23
C THR A 266 -30.81 -1.16 1.23
N LEU A 267 -31.53 -0.15 1.69
CA LEU A 267 -31.06 1.23 1.85
C LEU A 267 -31.08 1.63 3.33
N LYS A 268 -29.94 2.11 3.84
CA LYS A 268 -29.81 2.72 5.17
C LYS A 268 -29.06 4.05 5.03
N THR A 269 -29.67 5.14 5.47
CA THR A 269 -29.00 6.43 5.52
C THR A 269 -29.34 7.25 6.76
N LYS A 270 -28.33 7.97 7.28
CA LYS A 270 -28.52 9.01 8.29
C LYS A 270 -28.94 10.37 7.69
N GLY A 271 -28.79 10.53 6.38
CA GLY A 271 -29.20 11.70 5.61
C GLY A 271 -30.61 11.57 5.03
N SER A 272 -30.90 12.46 4.07
CA SER A 272 -32.11 12.45 3.26
C SER A 272 -31.90 11.69 1.94
N VAL A 273 -33.00 11.21 1.35
CA VAL A 273 -33.02 10.52 0.05
C VAL A 273 -33.82 11.34 -0.94
N VAL A 274 -33.26 11.56 -2.13
CA VAL A 274 -33.99 12.01 -3.32
C VAL A 274 -33.93 10.90 -4.35
N ALA A 275 -35.08 10.39 -4.75
CA ALA A 275 -35.22 9.30 -5.69
C ALA A 275 -36.03 9.73 -6.92
N SER A 276 -35.66 9.19 -8.08
CA SER A 276 -36.34 9.40 -9.34
C SER A 276 -36.47 8.06 -10.06
N ASN A 277 -37.72 7.56 -10.11
CA ASN A 277 -38.09 6.31 -10.75
C ASN A 277 -37.31 5.07 -10.23
N SER A 278 -36.83 5.10 -8.99
CA SER A 278 -35.95 4.07 -8.45
C SER A 278 -36.72 2.92 -7.80
N LEU A 279 -36.14 1.72 -7.81
CA LEU A 279 -36.74 0.50 -7.27
C LEU A 279 -36.00 0.05 -6.01
N ILE A 280 -36.62 0.20 -4.84
CA ILE A 280 -36.12 -0.37 -3.58
C ILE A 280 -36.90 -1.66 -3.27
N THR A 281 -36.31 -2.81 -3.56
CA THR A 281 -37.01 -4.12 -3.54
C THR A 281 -37.19 -4.70 -2.14
N GLY A 282 -36.34 -4.32 -1.18
CA GLY A 282 -36.37 -4.81 0.20
C GLY A 282 -36.81 -3.73 1.18
N SER A 283 -35.85 -3.07 1.82
CA SER A 283 -36.16 -2.10 2.88
C SER A 283 -35.38 -0.79 2.78
N ALA A 284 -36.03 0.32 3.17
CA ALA A 284 -35.41 1.63 3.32
C ALA A 284 -35.49 2.14 4.77
N GLN A 285 -34.36 2.49 5.38
CA GLN A 285 -34.29 3.18 6.68
C GLN A 285 -33.64 4.55 6.44
N VAL A 286 -34.44 5.61 6.51
CA VAL A 286 -34.03 6.97 6.14
C VAL A 286 -34.22 7.89 7.32
N GLN A 287 -33.14 8.27 8.00
CA GLN A 287 -33.26 9.16 9.16
C GLN A 287 -33.78 10.56 8.78
N GLY A 288 -33.41 11.07 7.61
CA GLY A 288 -33.86 12.36 7.08
C GLY A 288 -35.19 12.30 6.33
N ASN A 289 -35.30 13.14 5.30
CA ASN A 289 -36.46 13.20 4.42
C ASN A 289 -36.36 12.14 3.31
N TYR A 290 -37.49 11.67 2.81
CA TYR A 290 -37.56 10.87 1.58
C TYR A 290 -38.42 11.59 0.55
N GLU A 291 -37.86 11.83 -0.63
CA GLU A 291 -38.55 12.42 -1.77
C GLU A 291 -38.48 11.46 -2.97
N GLU A 292 -39.63 11.07 -3.53
CA GLU A 292 -39.72 10.39 -4.82
C GLU A 292 -40.35 11.34 -5.85
N GLN A 293 -39.56 11.67 -6.87
CA GLN A 293 -39.89 12.70 -7.86
C GLN A 293 -40.77 12.19 -9.00
N VAL A 294 -40.74 10.88 -9.29
CA VAL A 294 -41.42 10.24 -10.42
C VAL A 294 -42.22 9.03 -9.92
N ALA A 295 -42.03 7.85 -10.52
CA ALA A 295 -42.84 6.65 -10.30
C ALA A 295 -42.06 5.52 -9.61
N GLY A 296 -41.07 5.87 -8.77
CA GLY A 296 -40.29 4.89 -8.03
C GLY A 296 -41.12 4.11 -7.00
N THR A 297 -40.56 3.00 -6.52
CA THR A 297 -41.21 2.08 -5.59
C THR A 297 -40.31 1.73 -4.42
N VAL A 298 -40.89 1.59 -3.23
CA VAL A 298 -40.20 1.13 -2.02
C VAL A 298 -41.05 0.04 -1.38
N ALA A 299 -40.53 -1.18 -1.30
CA ALA A 299 -41.30 -2.32 -0.81
C ALA A 299 -41.70 -2.20 0.68
N ALA A 300 -40.80 -1.70 1.52
CA ALA A 300 -41.06 -1.39 2.92
C ALA A 300 -40.02 -0.39 3.47
N GLY A 301 -40.36 0.38 4.51
CA GLY A 301 -39.36 1.23 5.15
C GLY A 301 -39.86 2.21 6.20
N ASN A 302 -38.91 2.91 6.82
CA ASN A 302 -39.16 3.98 7.77
C ASN A 302 -38.45 5.27 7.36
N TYR A 303 -39.08 6.41 7.62
CA TYR A 303 -38.45 7.73 7.50
C TYR A 303 -38.60 8.56 8.78
N GLY A 304 -37.60 9.40 9.10
CA GLY A 304 -37.63 10.27 10.28
C GLY A 304 -38.18 11.68 10.03
N GLY A 305 -37.87 12.24 8.86
CA GLY A 305 -38.26 13.59 8.44
C GLY A 305 -39.64 13.66 7.79
N SER A 306 -39.69 14.20 6.58
CA SER A 306 -40.89 14.27 5.72
C SER A 306 -40.84 13.23 4.59
N LEU A 307 -42.04 12.83 4.14
CA LEU A 307 -42.23 12.03 2.93
C LEU A 307 -42.87 12.90 1.85
N THR A 308 -42.21 13.03 0.70
CA THR A 308 -42.72 13.75 -0.48
C THR A 308 -42.86 12.75 -1.62
N VAL A 309 -44.10 12.48 -2.04
CA VAL A 309 -44.41 11.57 -3.15
C VAL A 309 -45.52 12.17 -4.00
N GLN A 310 -45.54 11.85 -5.29
CA GLN A 310 -46.66 12.25 -6.15
C GLN A 310 -47.97 11.62 -5.67
N PRO A 311 -49.12 12.34 -5.69
CA PRO A 311 -50.38 11.80 -5.15
C PRO A 311 -50.85 10.49 -5.77
N TRP A 312 -50.46 10.23 -7.02
CA TRP A 312 -50.79 9.02 -7.77
C TRP A 312 -49.80 7.87 -7.55
N ASN A 313 -48.63 8.12 -6.93
CA ASN A 313 -47.63 7.09 -6.70
C ASN A 313 -47.93 6.32 -5.40
N THR A 314 -48.60 5.18 -5.55
CA THR A 314 -48.93 4.28 -4.43
C THR A 314 -47.83 3.25 -4.15
N GLY A 315 -46.72 3.26 -4.90
CA GLY A 315 -45.67 2.24 -4.82
C GLY A 315 -44.63 2.48 -3.72
N VAL A 316 -44.71 3.58 -2.98
CA VAL A 316 -43.77 3.93 -1.90
C VAL A 316 -44.36 3.53 -0.54
N HIS A 317 -43.97 2.35 -0.03
CA HIS A 317 -44.51 1.80 1.21
C HIS A 317 -43.59 2.13 2.38
N MET A 318 -43.73 3.34 2.96
CA MET A 318 -42.92 3.78 4.09
C MET A 318 -43.75 4.41 5.21
N SER A 319 -43.33 4.21 6.46
CA SER A 319 -43.97 4.78 7.65
C SER A 319 -43.08 5.80 8.36
N ARG A 320 -43.69 6.84 8.94
CA ARG A 320 -42.94 7.84 9.72
C ARG A 320 -42.59 7.29 11.10
N VAL A 321 -41.32 7.37 11.47
CA VAL A 321 -40.83 7.10 12.83
C VAL A 321 -40.13 8.35 13.35
N ALA A 322 -40.85 9.13 14.17
CA ALA A 322 -40.28 10.34 14.75
C ALA A 322 -39.05 10.01 15.60
N GLY A 323 -37.92 10.69 15.35
CA GLY A 323 -36.66 10.42 16.05
C GLY A 323 -35.97 9.12 15.63
N LEU A 324 -36.29 8.57 14.45
CA LEU A 324 -35.58 7.43 13.87
C LEU A 324 -34.06 7.63 13.92
N ASN A 325 -33.33 6.69 14.50
CA ASN A 325 -31.88 6.68 14.55
C ASN A 325 -31.35 5.49 13.75
N VAL A 326 -30.71 5.75 12.61
CA VAL A 326 -30.20 4.70 11.74
C VAL A 326 -28.76 4.36 12.16
N ALA A 327 -28.56 3.15 12.68
CA ALA A 327 -27.25 2.68 13.13
C ALA A 327 -26.33 2.38 11.94
N ILE A 328 -25.34 3.25 11.71
CA ILE A 328 -24.26 3.08 10.72
C ILE A 328 -22.94 3.37 11.42
N THR A 329 -22.03 2.39 11.39
CA THR A 329 -20.65 2.53 11.87
C THR A 329 -19.84 3.30 10.82
N PRO A 330 -19.26 4.47 11.16
CA PRO A 330 -18.39 5.19 10.25
C PRO A 330 -17.16 4.37 9.87
N LEU A 331 -16.76 4.48 8.61
CA LEU A 331 -15.48 3.98 8.13
C LEU A 331 -14.33 4.86 8.68
N THR A 332 -13.15 4.27 8.83
CA THR A 332 -11.92 4.96 9.28
C THR A 332 -10.79 4.70 8.30
N ALA A 333 -9.82 5.62 8.23
CA ALA A 333 -8.65 5.47 7.39
C ALA A 333 -7.85 4.21 7.74
N GLY A 334 -7.27 3.59 6.72
CA GLY A 334 -6.36 2.48 6.86
C GLY A 334 -4.92 2.95 7.04
N THR A 335 -4.06 2.07 7.53
CA THR A 335 -2.60 2.31 7.56
C THR A 335 -1.97 1.69 6.32
N ILE A 336 -1.12 2.46 5.64
CA ILE A 336 -0.38 2.01 4.45
C ILE A 336 1.13 1.98 4.71
N SER A 337 1.80 1.01 4.09
CA SER A 337 3.26 0.94 4.10
C SER A 337 3.81 1.77 2.95
N VAL A 338 4.62 2.78 3.26
CA VAL A 338 5.20 3.66 2.24
C VAL A 338 6.43 2.98 1.63
N PRO A 339 6.45 2.75 0.31
CA PRO A 339 7.62 2.20 -0.36
C PRO A 339 8.79 3.18 -0.32
N THR A 340 10.02 2.64 -0.29
CA THR A 340 11.28 3.39 -0.37
C THR A 340 12.29 2.61 -1.20
N PHE A 341 13.23 3.32 -1.82
CA PHE A 341 14.34 2.71 -2.54
C PHE A 341 15.54 3.66 -2.55
N ASP A 342 16.75 3.13 -2.47
CA ASP A 342 18.00 3.87 -2.64
C ASP A 342 19.06 2.95 -3.23
N ALA A 343 19.46 3.19 -4.48
CA ALA A 343 20.46 2.39 -5.17
C ALA A 343 21.84 2.43 -4.48
N TYR A 344 22.19 3.50 -3.76
CA TYR A 344 23.48 3.58 -3.09
C TYR A 344 23.63 2.52 -1.98
N ALA A 345 22.53 2.15 -1.33
CA ALA A 345 22.52 1.08 -0.32
C ALA A 345 22.95 -0.29 -0.87
N TYR A 346 22.85 -0.48 -2.19
CA TYR A 346 23.16 -1.75 -2.86
C TYR A 346 24.52 -1.76 -3.55
N GLN A 347 25.24 -0.63 -3.63
CA GLN A 347 26.51 -0.53 -4.37
C GLN A 347 27.55 -1.55 -3.86
N SER A 348 27.61 -1.78 -2.54
CA SER A 348 28.56 -2.71 -1.94
C SER A 348 28.25 -4.19 -2.24
N SER A 349 26.99 -4.50 -2.55
CA SER A 349 26.51 -5.85 -2.91
C SER A 349 26.62 -6.17 -4.40
N ALA A 350 26.91 -5.16 -5.23
CA ALA A 350 27.00 -5.31 -6.67
C ALA A 350 28.22 -6.16 -7.08
N ASN A 351 28.02 -7.04 -8.07
CA ASN A 351 29.09 -7.78 -8.70
C ASN A 351 29.88 -6.91 -9.68
N TYR A 352 29.17 -6.00 -10.35
CA TYR A 352 29.75 -5.01 -11.27
C TYR A 352 29.16 -3.64 -10.93
N ALA A 353 30.00 -2.70 -10.49
CA ALA A 353 29.58 -1.32 -10.23
C ALA A 353 30.30 -0.36 -11.19
N PHE A 354 29.54 0.30 -12.05
CA PHE A 354 30.04 1.17 -13.11
C PHE A 354 30.00 2.65 -12.72
N GLU A 355 31.12 3.32 -12.93
CA GLU A 355 31.29 4.75 -12.72
C GLU A 355 32.11 5.39 -13.86
N ARG A 356 31.84 6.66 -14.12
CA ARG A 356 32.63 7.48 -15.04
C ARG A 356 33.68 8.27 -14.26
N VAL A 357 34.96 8.12 -14.61
CA VAL A 357 36.07 8.88 -14.02
C VAL A 357 36.86 9.53 -15.15
N GLY A 358 36.67 10.84 -15.35
CA GLY A 358 37.19 11.53 -16.52
C GLY A 358 36.62 10.93 -17.82
N SER A 359 37.51 10.57 -18.75
CA SER A 359 37.16 9.88 -20.00
C SER A 359 37.15 8.36 -19.89
N ASP A 360 37.30 7.80 -18.70
CA ASP A 360 37.43 6.36 -18.49
C ASP A 360 36.19 5.77 -17.80
N THR A 361 35.80 4.59 -18.26
CA THR A 361 34.74 3.80 -17.61
C THR A 361 35.41 2.87 -16.62
N LYS A 362 35.19 3.13 -15.34
CA LYS A 362 35.67 2.25 -14.28
C LYS A 362 34.58 1.28 -13.86
N VAL A 363 34.98 0.04 -13.63
CA VAL A 363 34.12 -1.02 -13.10
C VAL A 363 34.77 -1.59 -11.85
N THR A 364 34.07 -1.48 -10.73
CA THR A 364 34.44 -2.22 -9.51
C THR A 364 33.84 -3.60 -9.60
N VAL A 365 34.68 -4.63 -9.58
CA VAL A 365 34.29 -6.03 -9.63
C VAL A 365 34.38 -6.63 -8.24
N LYS A 366 33.34 -7.34 -7.79
CA LYS A 366 33.31 -8.04 -6.50
C LYS A 366 32.61 -9.38 -6.59
N ASN A 367 33.14 -10.37 -5.89
CA ASN A 367 32.54 -11.72 -5.82
C ASN A 367 32.31 -12.33 -7.20
N VAL A 368 33.22 -12.16 -8.16
CA VAL A 368 33.11 -12.77 -9.50
C VAL A 368 34.16 -13.87 -9.65
N SER A 369 33.78 -14.97 -10.28
CA SER A 369 34.72 -16.05 -10.61
C SER A 369 35.76 -15.58 -11.64
N ASN A 370 37.01 -16.03 -11.48
CA ASN A 370 38.14 -15.71 -12.37
C ASN A 370 38.50 -14.22 -12.55
N ILE A 371 37.85 -13.31 -11.84
CA ILE A 371 38.26 -11.90 -11.72
C ILE A 371 38.48 -11.61 -10.23
N PRO A 372 39.70 -11.22 -9.81
CA PRO A 372 39.93 -10.74 -8.46
C PRO A 372 39.06 -9.52 -8.14
N ASP A 373 38.69 -9.37 -6.87
CA ASP A 373 37.97 -8.17 -6.43
C ASP A 373 38.87 -6.94 -6.60
N GLY A 374 38.34 -5.88 -7.23
CA GLY A 374 39.16 -4.71 -7.54
C GLY A 374 38.47 -3.71 -8.47
N VAL A 375 39.21 -2.65 -8.80
CA VAL A 375 38.77 -1.61 -9.75
C VAL A 375 39.50 -1.80 -11.06
N TYR A 376 38.74 -1.85 -12.14
CA TYR A 376 39.19 -2.10 -13.50
C TYR A 376 38.63 -1.04 -14.45
N PHE A 377 39.08 -1.07 -15.69
CA PHE A 377 38.56 -0.28 -16.80
C PHE A 377 37.74 -1.16 -17.74
N LEU A 378 36.63 -0.63 -18.25
CA LEU A 378 35.92 -1.24 -19.38
C LEU A 378 36.46 -0.65 -20.68
N VAL A 379 37.05 -1.49 -21.52
CA VAL A 379 37.74 -1.06 -22.74
C VAL A 379 37.49 -2.02 -23.89
N GLY A 380 37.81 -1.60 -25.10
CA GLY A 380 37.74 -2.45 -26.28
C GLY A 380 38.70 -2.02 -27.39
N SER A 381 38.98 -2.95 -28.31
CA SER A 381 39.76 -2.69 -29.53
C SER A 381 39.39 -3.70 -30.63
N GLY A 382 39.01 -3.20 -31.82
CA GLY A 382 38.60 -4.04 -32.94
C GLY A 382 37.42 -4.95 -32.58
N ALA A 383 37.59 -6.27 -32.75
CA ALA A 383 36.59 -7.29 -32.39
C ALA A 383 36.55 -7.63 -30.88
N ASN A 384 37.44 -7.03 -30.07
CA ASN A 384 37.51 -7.29 -28.63
C ASN A 384 36.88 -6.12 -27.87
N GLN A 385 35.55 -6.07 -27.85
CA GLN A 385 34.79 -5.04 -27.13
C GLN A 385 34.38 -5.50 -25.72
N ASP A 386 34.20 -4.53 -24.82
CA ASP A 386 33.65 -4.70 -23.46
C ASP A 386 34.43 -5.64 -22.54
N TYR A 387 35.76 -5.54 -22.59
CA TYR A 387 36.66 -6.24 -21.68
C TYR A 387 36.92 -5.43 -20.42
N VAL A 388 36.91 -6.13 -19.29
CA VAL A 388 37.38 -5.63 -18.00
C VAL A 388 38.89 -5.79 -17.97
N CYS A 389 39.62 -4.69 -17.80
CA CYS A 389 41.08 -4.66 -17.88
C CYS A 389 41.72 -3.85 -16.75
N SER A 390 42.95 -4.19 -16.35
CA SER A 390 43.67 -3.43 -15.31
C SER A 390 44.23 -2.09 -15.81
N SER A 391 44.25 -1.86 -17.12
CA SER A 391 44.63 -0.60 -17.78
C SER A 391 43.50 -0.07 -18.66
N ASN A 392 43.57 1.21 -19.02
CA ASN A 392 42.58 1.90 -19.86
C ASN A 392 42.73 1.64 -21.37
N SER A 393 43.41 0.55 -21.74
CA SER A 393 43.60 0.11 -23.12
C SER A 393 43.48 -1.41 -23.20
N TYR A 394 42.90 -1.94 -24.29
CA TYR A 394 42.81 -3.37 -24.46
C TYR A 394 44.19 -4.02 -24.67
N SER A 395 44.51 -5.02 -23.86
CA SER A 395 45.61 -5.96 -24.07
C SER A 395 45.24 -7.31 -23.49
N PRO A 396 45.40 -8.43 -24.23
CA PRO A 396 45.02 -9.76 -23.76
C PRO A 396 45.63 -10.14 -22.40
N ALA A 397 46.83 -9.65 -22.09
CA ALA A 397 47.52 -9.97 -20.82
C ALA A 397 46.91 -9.24 -19.61
N SER A 398 46.26 -8.09 -19.81
CA SER A 398 45.69 -7.26 -18.74
C SER A 398 44.17 -7.28 -18.67
N CYS A 399 43.52 -8.03 -19.57
CA CYS A 399 42.09 -8.07 -19.75
C CYS A 399 41.51 -9.45 -19.36
N PRO A 400 41.25 -9.71 -18.07
CA PRO A 400 40.82 -11.01 -17.58
C PRO A 400 39.52 -11.55 -18.21
N ALA A 401 38.59 -10.68 -18.62
CA ALA A 401 37.29 -11.14 -19.09
C ALA A 401 36.54 -10.13 -19.94
N LYS A 402 35.73 -10.65 -20.89
CA LYS A 402 34.63 -9.93 -21.55
C LYS A 402 33.36 -10.08 -20.72
N ILE A 403 32.68 -8.98 -20.43
CA ILE A 403 31.51 -9.01 -19.52
C ILE A 403 30.17 -8.84 -20.22
N CYS A 404 30.15 -8.49 -21.50
CA CYS A 404 28.90 -8.42 -22.25
C CYS A 404 29.10 -8.67 -23.75
N THR A 405 28.00 -8.99 -24.44
CA THR A 405 28.00 -9.35 -25.86
C THR A 405 27.09 -8.40 -26.63
N GLY A 406 27.68 -7.57 -27.51
CA GLY A 406 26.95 -6.71 -28.44
C GLY A 406 26.27 -7.49 -29.57
N TYR A 407 25.54 -6.79 -30.45
CA TYR A 407 24.91 -7.40 -31.64
C TYR A 407 25.91 -7.85 -32.71
N SER A 408 27.15 -7.38 -32.62
CA SER A 408 28.28 -7.84 -33.42
C SER A 408 29.55 -7.83 -32.57
N GLU A 409 30.59 -8.53 -33.00
CA GLU A 409 31.88 -8.56 -32.30
C GLU A 409 32.59 -7.20 -32.28
N TYR A 410 32.24 -6.32 -33.21
CA TYR A 410 32.88 -5.00 -33.37
C TYR A 410 32.18 -3.87 -32.61
N ASN A 411 30.97 -4.11 -32.11
CA ASN A 411 30.19 -3.10 -31.41
C ASN A 411 30.26 -3.33 -29.91
N SER A 412 30.62 -2.27 -29.17
CA SER A 412 30.50 -2.27 -27.73
C SER A 412 29.04 -2.39 -27.34
N CYS A 413 28.76 -3.30 -26.40
CA CYS A 413 27.44 -3.50 -25.86
C CYS A 413 27.09 -2.42 -24.83
N LEU A 414 28.08 -1.82 -24.14
CA LEU A 414 27.83 -0.87 -23.07
C LEU A 414 28.47 0.49 -23.38
N SER A 415 27.64 1.50 -23.56
CA SER A 415 28.07 2.86 -23.84
C SER A 415 27.65 3.83 -22.75
N TYR A 416 28.34 4.97 -22.67
CA TYR A 416 28.01 6.05 -21.74
C TYR A 416 28.01 7.39 -22.46
N SER A 417 26.91 8.13 -22.34
CA SER A 417 26.78 9.48 -22.89
C SER A 417 25.84 10.33 -22.06
N GLY A 418 26.22 11.57 -21.76
CA GLY A 418 25.35 12.57 -21.13
C GLY A 418 24.77 12.16 -19.78
N GLY A 419 25.48 11.36 -18.96
CA GLY A 419 24.95 10.88 -17.67
C GLY A 419 24.23 9.54 -17.73
N LYS A 420 24.04 8.97 -18.93
CA LYS A 420 23.29 7.73 -19.16
C LYS A 420 24.18 6.60 -19.66
N TRP A 421 24.03 5.44 -19.03
CA TRP A 421 24.53 4.15 -19.49
C TRP A 421 23.52 3.51 -20.42
N THR A 422 23.95 2.98 -21.57
CA THR A 422 23.08 2.27 -22.51
C THR A 422 23.66 0.91 -22.82
N LEU A 423 22.85 -0.13 -22.55
CA LEU A 423 23.16 -1.52 -22.87
C LEU A 423 22.49 -1.91 -24.19
N ALA A 424 23.26 -2.05 -25.26
CA ALA A 424 22.83 -2.46 -26.60
C ALA A 424 23.52 -3.78 -26.98
N GLY A 425 23.02 -4.90 -26.43
CA GLY A 425 23.62 -6.21 -26.64
C GLY A 425 22.65 -7.36 -26.39
N VAL A 426 23.11 -8.57 -26.69
CA VAL A 426 22.29 -9.79 -26.59
C VAL A 426 22.17 -10.26 -25.13
N THR A 427 23.27 -10.19 -24.37
CA THR A 427 23.33 -10.64 -22.97
C THR A 427 24.57 -10.10 -22.25
N MET A 428 24.61 -10.22 -20.92
CA MET A 428 25.69 -9.76 -20.03
C MET A 428 26.04 -10.84 -19.01
N ALA A 429 27.26 -10.82 -18.48
CA ALA A 429 27.69 -11.66 -17.36
C ALA A 429 26.68 -11.54 -16.19
N PRO A 430 26.18 -12.66 -15.66
CA PRO A 430 25.14 -12.64 -14.61
C PRO A 430 25.61 -11.98 -13.31
N GLY A 431 24.67 -11.39 -12.58
CA GLY A 431 24.92 -10.83 -11.25
C GLY A 431 24.18 -9.52 -10.98
N ILE A 432 24.44 -8.94 -9.82
CA ILE A 432 23.94 -7.60 -9.48
C ILE A 432 24.80 -6.57 -10.19
N VAL A 433 24.17 -5.71 -10.99
CA VAL A 433 24.83 -4.65 -11.74
C VAL A 433 24.34 -3.29 -11.26
N TRP A 434 25.28 -2.43 -10.89
CA TRP A 434 25.01 -1.12 -10.35
C TRP A 434 25.61 -0.02 -11.23
N PHE A 435 24.83 1.00 -11.54
CA PHE A 435 25.23 2.13 -12.39
C PHE A 435 25.12 3.44 -11.62
N LYS A 436 26.18 4.24 -11.65
CA LYS A 436 26.13 5.65 -11.26
C LYS A 436 25.63 6.50 -12.42
N GLY A 437 24.40 6.98 -12.32
CA GLY A 437 23.70 7.74 -13.36
C GLY A 437 22.44 7.04 -13.86
N ASP A 438 21.93 7.50 -15.00
CA ASP A 438 20.78 6.89 -15.67
C ASP A 438 21.20 5.60 -16.38
N PHE A 439 20.28 4.66 -16.54
CA PHE A 439 20.52 3.40 -17.22
C PHE A 439 19.41 3.05 -18.22
N GLU A 440 19.80 2.63 -19.41
CA GLU A 440 18.92 2.12 -20.45
C GLU A 440 19.24 0.66 -20.73
N ALA A 441 18.35 -0.24 -20.33
CA ALA A 441 18.41 -1.66 -20.63
C ALA A 441 17.82 -1.91 -22.02
N GLY A 442 18.66 -2.01 -23.06
CA GLY A 442 18.21 -2.25 -24.43
C GLY A 442 17.64 -3.64 -24.67
N GLN A 443 17.51 -4.04 -25.94
CA GLN A 443 16.85 -5.30 -26.31
C GLN A 443 17.80 -6.49 -26.11
N GLY A 444 17.34 -7.55 -25.47
CA GLY A 444 18.14 -8.75 -25.20
C GLY A 444 17.58 -9.58 -24.05
N THR A 445 18.30 -10.65 -23.71
CA THR A 445 17.97 -11.53 -22.57
C THR A 445 19.07 -11.47 -21.52
N PHE A 446 18.72 -10.97 -20.35
CA PHE A 446 19.68 -10.66 -19.29
C PHE A 446 19.35 -11.40 -17.99
N TYR A 447 20.38 -11.83 -17.26
CA TYR A 447 20.26 -12.54 -15.99
C TYR A 447 20.89 -11.69 -14.89
N ASN A 448 20.34 -10.50 -14.72
CA ASN A 448 20.93 -9.41 -13.97
C ASN A 448 19.89 -8.70 -13.12
N SER A 449 20.32 -8.29 -11.93
CA SER A 449 19.59 -7.33 -11.10
C SER A 449 20.15 -5.94 -11.39
N TRP A 450 19.35 -5.09 -12.04
CA TRP A 450 19.77 -3.78 -12.53
C TRP A 450 19.46 -2.68 -11.52
N LEU A 451 20.49 -1.98 -11.06
CA LEU A 451 20.40 -0.91 -10.09
C LEU A 451 21.02 0.36 -10.66
N ALA A 452 20.33 1.49 -10.58
CA ALA A 452 20.85 2.77 -11.07
C ALA A 452 20.55 3.90 -10.10
N THR A 453 21.51 4.79 -9.86
CA THR A 453 21.31 5.96 -8.99
C THR A 453 20.45 7.04 -9.65
N GLY A 454 20.30 6.99 -10.98
CA GLY A 454 19.45 7.86 -11.78
C GLY A 454 18.11 7.19 -12.12
N ASN A 455 17.66 7.37 -13.36
CA ASN A 455 16.46 6.74 -13.92
C ASN A 455 16.81 5.42 -14.63
N ILE A 456 15.83 4.53 -14.75
CA ILE A 456 15.94 3.32 -15.58
C ILE A 456 14.91 3.37 -16.70
N ASN A 457 15.34 3.09 -17.92
CA ASN A 457 14.49 2.89 -19.08
C ASN A 457 14.78 1.52 -19.70
N THR A 458 13.75 0.80 -20.13
CA THR A 458 13.95 -0.37 -21.00
C THR A 458 13.75 0.01 -22.45
N GLY A 459 14.46 -0.68 -23.35
CA GLY A 459 14.13 -0.74 -24.77
C GLY A 459 12.87 -1.60 -24.99
N GLY A 460 12.39 -1.64 -26.24
CA GLY A 460 11.34 -2.59 -26.60
C GLY A 460 11.83 -4.04 -26.55
N THR A 461 10.96 -5.00 -26.24
CA THR A 461 11.29 -6.44 -26.21
C THR A 461 12.45 -6.82 -25.27
N ASN A 462 12.72 -6.02 -24.23
CA ASN A 462 13.68 -6.38 -23.21
C ASN A 462 13.16 -7.56 -22.39
N VAL A 463 14.04 -8.54 -22.16
CA VAL A 463 13.82 -9.65 -21.25
C VAL A 463 14.88 -9.60 -20.16
N SER A 464 14.47 -9.31 -18.92
CA SER A 464 15.40 -9.23 -17.79
C SER A 464 14.94 -10.13 -16.66
N TYR A 465 15.82 -11.03 -16.24
CA TYR A 465 15.65 -11.88 -15.08
C TYR A 465 16.52 -11.38 -13.94
N ALA A 466 15.88 -11.02 -12.82
CA ALA A 466 16.57 -10.85 -11.55
C ALA A 466 17.30 -12.15 -11.19
N VAL A 467 18.46 -12.02 -10.55
CA VAL A 467 19.38 -13.15 -10.31
C VAL A 467 18.68 -14.31 -9.59
N ASN A 468 17.88 -14.02 -8.57
CA ASN A 468 17.14 -15.02 -7.81
C ASN A 468 16.03 -15.69 -8.62
N TYR A 469 15.43 -14.97 -9.58
CA TYR A 469 14.41 -15.55 -10.47
C TYR A 469 15.06 -16.46 -11.51
N ALA A 470 16.16 -16.03 -12.11
CA ALA A 470 16.88 -16.75 -13.16
C ALA A 470 17.31 -18.17 -12.73
N GLY A 471 17.66 -18.33 -11.45
CA GLY A 471 18.03 -19.61 -10.86
C GLY A 471 19.43 -20.09 -11.21
N HIS A 472 19.81 -21.24 -10.65
CA HIS A 472 21.19 -21.75 -10.69
C HIS A 472 21.71 -21.96 -12.13
N ALA A 473 20.92 -22.55 -13.02
CA ALA A 473 21.36 -22.91 -14.36
C ALA A 473 21.78 -21.67 -15.19
N SER A 474 20.97 -20.62 -15.12
CA SER A 474 21.17 -19.38 -15.88
C SER A 474 22.24 -18.46 -15.28
N VAL A 475 22.49 -18.56 -13.97
CA VAL A 475 23.43 -17.69 -13.24
C VAL A 475 24.78 -18.36 -13.01
N CYS A 476 24.80 -19.59 -12.51
CA CYS A 476 26.03 -20.26 -12.06
C CYS A 476 26.67 -21.16 -13.12
N THR A 477 25.88 -21.70 -14.04
CA THR A 477 26.36 -22.53 -15.17
C THR A 477 26.04 -21.87 -16.51
N ASN A 478 26.08 -20.54 -16.56
CA ASN A 478 25.76 -19.76 -17.74
C ASN A 478 26.73 -20.09 -18.89
N SER A 479 26.22 -20.57 -20.01
CA SER A 479 27.06 -20.99 -21.15
C SER A 479 27.71 -19.82 -21.91
N SER A 480 27.12 -18.62 -21.86
CA SER A 480 27.70 -17.43 -22.48
C SER A 480 28.87 -16.86 -21.67
N TYR A 481 28.87 -17.09 -20.35
CA TYR A 481 29.92 -16.62 -19.44
C TYR A 481 30.31 -17.70 -18.41
N PRO A 482 30.86 -18.85 -18.86
CA PRO A 482 31.09 -20.02 -18.00
C PRO A 482 32.07 -19.75 -16.85
N ASN A 483 32.89 -18.71 -16.98
CA ASN A 483 33.94 -18.36 -16.04
C ASN A 483 33.58 -17.17 -15.13
N LEU A 484 32.39 -16.57 -15.25
CA LEU A 484 32.04 -15.32 -14.56
C LEU A 484 30.88 -15.46 -13.57
N ALA A 485 30.70 -16.67 -13.03
CA ALA A 485 29.65 -16.93 -12.04
C ALA A 485 29.86 -16.04 -10.78
N PRO A 486 28.81 -15.36 -10.29
CA PRO A 486 28.87 -14.53 -9.09
C PRO A 486 28.93 -15.39 -7.82
N LYS A 487 30.06 -15.36 -7.11
CA LYS A 487 30.41 -16.20 -5.94
C LYS A 487 29.47 -16.02 -4.74
N ASN A 488 28.85 -14.85 -4.59
CA ASN A 488 27.87 -14.56 -3.55
C ASN A 488 26.52 -15.27 -3.77
N PHE A 489 26.25 -15.75 -4.99
CA PHE A 489 25.09 -16.58 -5.32
C PHE A 489 25.47 -18.04 -5.60
N CYS A 490 26.65 -18.25 -6.18
CA CYS A 490 27.10 -19.54 -6.70
C CYS A 490 28.16 -20.16 -5.78
N LYS A 491 27.72 -21.13 -4.96
CA LYS A 491 28.63 -21.94 -4.15
C LYS A 491 29.22 -23.08 -4.98
N ALA A 492 30.54 -23.23 -4.94
CA ALA A 492 31.21 -24.33 -5.63
C ALA A 492 30.65 -25.71 -5.22
N GLY A 493 30.34 -26.55 -6.21
CA GLY A 493 29.75 -27.88 -5.99
C GLY A 493 28.27 -27.90 -5.62
N SER A 494 27.61 -26.74 -5.55
CA SER A 494 26.16 -26.65 -5.35
C SER A 494 25.41 -26.83 -6.68
N SER A 495 24.19 -27.36 -6.61
CA SER A 495 23.21 -27.34 -7.71
C SER A 495 22.09 -26.32 -7.48
N THR A 496 22.15 -25.58 -6.37
CA THR A 496 21.16 -24.57 -5.97
C THR A 496 21.81 -23.21 -5.81
N LEU A 497 21.02 -22.17 -6.09
CA LEU A 497 21.40 -20.77 -5.95
C LEU A 497 21.26 -20.32 -4.49
N LEU A 498 22.27 -19.64 -3.95
CA LEU A 498 22.13 -18.88 -2.71
C LEU A 498 21.32 -17.62 -2.99
N THR A 499 20.34 -17.30 -2.14
CA THR A 499 19.48 -16.15 -2.35
C THR A 499 20.00 -14.92 -1.60
N VAL A 500 20.08 -13.79 -2.31
CA VAL A 500 20.41 -12.48 -1.74
C VAL A 500 19.25 -11.55 -2.07
N GLY A 501 18.76 -10.73 -1.13
CA GLY A 501 17.53 -9.95 -1.39
C GLY A 501 17.65 -8.98 -2.57
N ALA A 502 18.83 -8.39 -2.79
CA ALA A 502 19.11 -7.58 -4.00
C ALA A 502 18.93 -8.38 -5.31
N GLY A 503 19.13 -9.70 -5.27
CA GLY A 503 18.89 -10.61 -6.38
C GLY A 503 17.42 -10.81 -6.74
N ASN A 504 16.46 -10.36 -5.92
CA ASN A 504 15.04 -10.34 -6.26
C ASN A 504 14.67 -9.13 -7.14
N ILE A 505 15.53 -8.10 -7.22
CA ILE A 505 15.25 -6.88 -7.96
C ILE A 505 15.59 -7.11 -9.43
N ALA A 506 14.64 -6.94 -10.34
CA ALA A 506 14.93 -6.86 -11.76
C ALA A 506 15.40 -5.44 -12.13
N PHE A 507 14.66 -4.42 -11.67
CA PHE A 507 15.00 -3.01 -11.89
C PHE A 507 14.80 -2.19 -10.61
N GLY A 508 15.83 -1.46 -10.19
CA GLY A 508 15.80 -0.54 -9.06
C GLY A 508 16.42 0.80 -9.41
N ALA A 509 15.65 1.90 -9.35
CA ALA A 509 16.11 3.22 -9.79
C ALA A 509 16.02 4.28 -8.70
N GLY A 510 16.99 5.19 -8.72
CA GLY A 510 17.08 6.38 -7.88
C GLY A 510 18.00 6.18 -6.68
N GLY A 511 18.53 7.28 -6.16
CA GLY A 511 19.40 7.23 -5.01
C GLY A 511 19.49 8.55 -4.26
N GLN A 512 19.80 8.44 -2.97
CA GLN A 512 19.93 9.58 -2.09
C GLN A 512 21.41 9.92 -1.85
N VAL A 513 21.80 11.17 -2.13
CA VAL A 513 23.12 11.70 -1.81
C VAL A 513 22.95 12.89 -0.88
N GLY A 514 23.29 12.68 0.40
CA GLY A 514 23.01 13.66 1.46
C GLY A 514 21.49 13.86 1.61
N ASN A 515 21.03 15.10 1.44
CA ASN A 515 19.60 15.45 1.54
C ASN A 515 18.88 15.50 0.19
N ASN A 516 19.58 15.21 -0.91
CA ASN A 516 19.01 15.28 -2.26
C ASN A 516 18.75 13.89 -2.81
N TYR A 517 17.51 13.64 -3.24
CA TYR A 517 17.16 12.44 -3.99
C TYR A 517 17.21 12.74 -5.48
N THR A 518 17.90 11.90 -6.25
CA THR A 518 18.04 12.07 -7.71
C THR A 518 17.52 10.84 -8.45
N GLY A 519 16.95 11.07 -9.63
CA GLY A 519 16.41 10.01 -10.47
C GLY A 519 15.19 9.32 -9.85
N GLY A 520 15.10 8.01 -10.05
CA GLY A 520 14.04 7.19 -9.47
C GLY A 520 12.88 6.85 -10.40
N LYS A 521 12.83 7.43 -11.60
CA LYS A 521 11.85 7.02 -12.61
C LYS A 521 12.25 5.67 -13.20
N VAL A 522 11.30 4.73 -13.25
CA VAL A 522 11.45 3.48 -14.02
C VAL A 522 10.45 3.51 -15.17
N THR A 523 10.93 3.34 -16.41
CA THR A 523 10.11 3.27 -17.62
C THR A 523 10.26 1.89 -18.24
N LEU A 524 9.19 1.11 -18.23
CA LEU A 524 9.11 -0.14 -18.98
C LEU A 524 8.46 0.17 -20.34
N ALA A 525 9.25 0.15 -21.41
CA ALA A 525 8.75 0.35 -22.78
C ALA A 525 7.85 -0.82 -23.26
N ALA A 526 7.62 -0.95 -24.56
CA ALA A 526 6.71 -1.96 -25.10
C ALA A 526 7.31 -3.38 -25.17
N SER A 527 6.44 -4.39 -25.01
CA SER A 527 6.73 -5.83 -25.21
C SER A 527 7.77 -6.40 -24.25
N ASN A 528 7.84 -5.89 -23.01
CA ASN A 528 8.84 -6.29 -22.04
C ASN A 528 8.42 -7.49 -21.19
N HIS A 529 9.40 -8.33 -20.85
CA HIS A 529 9.26 -9.42 -19.90
C HIS A 529 10.25 -9.23 -18.75
N VAL A 530 9.73 -8.85 -17.61
CA VAL A 530 10.51 -8.54 -16.41
C VAL A 530 10.28 -9.63 -15.38
N TYR A 531 11.30 -10.40 -15.05
CA TYR A 531 11.22 -11.50 -14.09
C TYR A 531 11.92 -11.11 -12.79
N GLY A 532 11.18 -10.50 -11.88
CA GLY A 532 11.66 -9.97 -10.62
C GLY A 532 10.93 -8.68 -10.22
N ASP A 533 11.30 -8.13 -9.06
CA ASP A 533 10.67 -6.93 -8.51
C ASP A 533 11.12 -5.67 -9.27
N VAL A 534 10.19 -4.71 -9.39
CA VAL A 534 10.43 -3.40 -9.97
C VAL A 534 10.28 -2.34 -8.88
N LEU A 535 11.39 -1.67 -8.55
CA LEU A 535 11.47 -0.70 -7.47
C LEU A 535 11.82 0.69 -8.04
N ALA A 536 10.80 1.53 -8.21
CA ALA A 536 10.98 2.92 -8.61
C ALA A 536 11.13 3.81 -7.36
N GLY A 537 12.24 4.53 -7.26
CA GLY A 537 12.44 5.55 -6.23
C GLY A 537 11.51 6.76 -6.35
N ASP A 538 10.94 6.97 -7.54
CA ASP A 538 10.01 8.06 -7.83
C ASP A 538 8.72 7.52 -8.46
N ILE A 539 8.60 7.57 -9.79
CA ILE A 539 7.42 7.10 -10.53
C ILE A 539 7.74 5.90 -11.42
N LEU A 540 6.73 5.10 -11.68
CA LEU A 540 6.77 4.03 -12.67
C LEU A 540 5.93 4.41 -13.88
N GLU A 541 6.41 4.12 -15.08
CA GLU A 541 5.63 4.15 -16.31
C GLU A 541 5.75 2.83 -17.06
N THR A 542 4.62 2.25 -17.46
CA THR A 542 4.58 1.10 -18.38
C THR A 542 3.97 1.47 -19.72
N GLY A 543 4.51 0.90 -20.80
CA GLY A 543 4.03 1.07 -22.16
C GLY A 543 3.86 -0.27 -22.90
N GLY A 544 3.14 -0.24 -24.02
CA GLY A 544 2.84 -1.42 -24.83
C GLY A 544 2.30 -2.62 -24.04
N SER A 545 2.64 -3.84 -24.45
CA SER A 545 2.39 -5.05 -23.67
C SER A 545 3.57 -5.31 -22.72
N THR A 546 3.39 -5.26 -21.41
CA THR A 546 4.48 -5.54 -20.45
C THR A 546 4.04 -6.59 -19.46
N THR A 547 4.88 -7.62 -19.26
CA THR A 547 4.66 -8.64 -18.22
C THR A 547 5.71 -8.52 -17.13
N VAL A 548 5.27 -8.45 -15.87
CA VAL A 548 6.13 -8.42 -14.68
C VAL A 548 5.84 -9.65 -13.82
N HIS A 549 6.86 -10.48 -13.56
CA HIS A 549 6.80 -11.63 -12.67
C HIS A 549 7.42 -11.28 -11.32
N GLY A 550 6.79 -10.35 -10.60
CA GLY A 550 7.28 -9.82 -9.35
C GLY A 550 6.39 -8.69 -8.84
N TYR A 551 6.79 -8.08 -7.73
CA TYR A 551 6.08 -6.95 -7.15
C TYR A 551 6.57 -5.62 -7.74
N ILE A 552 5.66 -4.66 -7.76
CA ILE A 552 5.91 -3.32 -8.27
C ILE A 552 5.78 -2.33 -7.13
N SER A 553 6.77 -1.45 -7.00
CA SER A 553 6.68 -0.31 -6.08
C SER A 553 7.20 0.99 -6.67
N ALA A 554 6.60 2.10 -6.24
CA ALA A 554 7.04 3.45 -6.60
C ALA A 554 6.99 4.37 -5.38
N ALA A 555 8.11 4.99 -5.01
CA ALA A 555 8.28 5.67 -3.73
C ALA A 555 8.04 7.18 -3.74
N ARG A 556 7.94 7.80 -4.92
CA ARG A 556 7.68 9.25 -5.08
C ARG A 556 8.61 10.14 -4.24
N ILE A 557 9.89 9.80 -4.20
CA ILE A 557 10.94 10.57 -3.49
C ILE A 557 11.65 11.54 -4.46
N GLY A 558 11.68 11.20 -5.75
CA GLY A 558 12.26 12.03 -6.80
C GLY A 558 11.42 13.25 -7.22
N THR A 559 11.81 13.84 -8.34
CA THR A 559 11.26 15.10 -8.87
C THR A 559 10.59 14.95 -10.24
N ALA A 560 10.42 13.72 -10.73
CA ALA A 560 9.78 13.48 -12.02
C ALA A 560 8.34 14.03 -12.02
N PRO A 561 7.96 14.78 -13.07
CA PRO A 561 6.62 15.33 -13.15
C PRO A 561 5.58 14.23 -13.34
N GLY A 562 4.31 14.54 -13.03
CA GLY A 562 3.19 13.65 -13.30
C GLY A 562 2.93 12.61 -12.21
N ALA A 563 2.35 11.49 -12.61
CA ALA A 563 1.90 10.39 -11.74
C ALA A 563 2.55 9.09 -12.24
N SER A 564 2.59 8.06 -11.39
CA SER A 564 2.88 6.71 -11.89
C SER A 564 1.80 6.30 -12.87
N LYS A 565 2.17 5.61 -13.95
CA LYS A 565 1.27 5.25 -15.04
C LYS A 565 1.40 3.78 -15.40
N ILE A 566 0.25 3.11 -15.44
CA ILE A 566 0.10 1.79 -16.05
C ILE A 566 -0.58 2.01 -17.40
N GLY A 567 0.22 1.95 -18.46
CA GLY A 567 -0.21 2.22 -19.83
C GLY A 567 -0.45 0.95 -20.64
N ALA A 568 -1.23 1.10 -21.72
CA ALA A 568 -1.50 0.06 -22.72
C ALA A 568 -1.99 -1.28 -22.14
N SER A 569 -1.15 -2.30 -21.98
CA SER A 569 -1.53 -3.58 -21.38
C SER A 569 -0.40 -4.09 -20.47
N THR A 570 -0.64 -4.09 -19.16
CA THR A 570 0.31 -4.59 -18.16
C THR A 570 -0.22 -5.84 -17.48
N LYS A 571 0.58 -6.90 -17.43
CA LYS A 571 0.28 -8.15 -16.74
C LYS A 571 1.26 -8.34 -15.58
N ILE A 572 0.74 -8.56 -14.38
CA ILE A 572 1.52 -9.00 -13.22
C ILE A 572 1.24 -10.50 -13.04
N ASP A 573 2.27 -11.31 -13.20
CA ASP A 573 2.17 -12.77 -13.19
C ASP A 573 2.95 -13.37 -12.03
N LEU A 574 2.24 -13.66 -10.95
CA LEU A 574 2.77 -14.25 -9.73
C LEU A 574 2.56 -15.77 -9.69
N SER A 575 2.21 -16.38 -10.83
CA SER A 575 2.07 -17.82 -10.93
C SER A 575 3.44 -18.48 -11.10
N ASN A 576 3.60 -19.69 -10.55
CA ASN A 576 4.76 -20.55 -10.79
C ASN A 576 6.13 -19.91 -10.48
N LEU A 577 6.20 -19.09 -9.42
CA LEU A 577 7.44 -18.44 -9.02
C LEU A 577 8.50 -19.47 -8.57
N PRO A 578 9.77 -19.32 -8.98
CA PRO A 578 10.83 -20.23 -8.55
C PRO A 578 11.12 -20.09 -7.06
N SER A 579 11.52 -21.18 -6.40
CA SER A 579 11.75 -21.20 -4.94
C SER A 579 12.88 -20.28 -4.46
N SER A 580 13.82 -19.93 -5.36
CA SER A 580 14.88 -18.97 -5.10
C SER A 580 14.40 -17.51 -5.12
N PHE A 581 13.21 -17.23 -5.65
CA PHE A 581 12.64 -15.89 -5.75
C PHE A 581 11.48 -15.72 -4.78
N LYS A 582 11.53 -14.64 -4.01
CA LYS A 582 10.47 -14.25 -3.09
C LYS A 582 10.13 -12.78 -3.32
N PRO A 583 9.03 -12.48 -4.02
CA PRO A 583 8.63 -11.10 -4.29
C PRO A 583 8.55 -10.27 -3.01
N GLY A 584 9.07 -9.04 -3.07
CA GLY A 584 9.07 -8.10 -1.95
C GLY A 584 10.18 -8.31 -0.91
N GLU A 585 10.90 -9.44 -0.91
CA GLU A 585 12.06 -9.67 -0.05
C GLU A 585 13.34 -9.07 -0.66
N THR A 586 13.42 -7.74 -0.74
CA THR A 586 14.51 -7.02 -1.43
C THR A 586 15.58 -6.48 -0.49
N ALA A 587 15.47 -6.80 0.79
CA ALA A 587 16.40 -6.37 1.83
C ALA A 587 17.81 -6.92 1.60
N VAL A 588 18.81 -6.08 1.84
CA VAL A 588 20.21 -6.50 1.90
C VAL A 588 20.44 -7.13 3.28
N THR A 589 20.24 -8.44 3.44
CA THR A 589 20.39 -9.06 4.77
C THR A 589 21.86 -9.35 5.13
N PRO A 590 22.29 -9.17 6.40
CA PRO A 590 21.50 -8.67 7.54
C PRO A 590 22.14 -7.48 8.26
N SER A 591 21.58 -6.29 8.10
CA SER A 591 21.14 -5.55 9.29
C SER A 591 19.77 -6.11 9.66
N ALA A 592 19.53 -6.45 10.92
CA ALA A 592 18.28 -7.04 11.36
C ALA A 592 17.10 -6.25 10.79
N ALA A 593 16.15 -6.94 10.14
CA ALA A 593 14.91 -6.33 9.69
C ALA A 593 14.33 -5.51 10.85
N ASN A 594 13.87 -4.29 10.56
CA ASN A 594 13.23 -3.48 11.59
C ASN A 594 12.11 -4.31 12.21
N SER A 595 12.12 -4.40 13.53
CA SER A 595 11.03 -5.04 14.26
C SER A 595 10.76 -4.25 15.51
N ALA A 596 9.48 -4.13 15.84
CA ALA A 596 9.02 -3.55 17.08
C ALA A 596 8.05 -4.57 17.69
N ASN A 597 8.52 -5.28 18.71
CA ASN A 597 7.76 -6.33 19.37
C ASN A 597 7.28 -5.84 20.72
N LEU A 598 6.00 -6.02 21.03
CA LEU A 598 5.47 -5.78 22.38
C LEU A 598 6.05 -6.86 23.31
N LEU A 599 6.74 -6.45 24.37
CA LEU A 599 7.25 -7.35 25.40
C LEU A 599 6.17 -7.65 26.44
N TRP A 600 5.50 -6.61 26.93
CA TRP A 600 4.37 -6.72 27.84
C TRP A 600 3.51 -5.46 27.80
N SER A 601 2.25 -5.60 28.20
CA SER A 601 1.36 -4.48 28.49
C SER A 601 0.52 -4.76 29.74
N ARG A 602 0.12 -3.71 30.47
CA ARG A 602 -0.80 -3.79 31.61
C ARG A 602 -1.58 -2.49 31.78
N TYR A 603 -2.85 -2.59 32.13
CA TYR A 603 -3.63 -1.41 32.56
C TYR A 603 -3.03 -0.83 33.83
N ARG A 604 -3.13 0.48 33.98
CA ARG A 604 -2.75 1.22 35.19
C ARG A 604 -3.95 1.83 35.87
#